data_AF-A0A0E4HEA7-F1
#
_entry.id   AF-A0A0E4HEA7-F1
#
_cell.length_a   1.000
_cell.length_b   1.000
_cell.length_c   1.000
_cell.angle_alpha   90.00
_cell.angle_beta   90.00
_cell.angle_gamma   90.00
#
_symmetry.space_group_name_H-M   'P 1'
#
loop_
_entity.id
_entity.type
_entity.pdbx_description
1 polymer ?
#
loop_
_entity_poly.entity_id
_entity_poly.type
_entity_poly.pdbx_seq_one_letter_code
_entity_poly.pdbx_strand_id
1 'polypeptide(L)'
;MNGLSLEVNQGEIYGFLGLNGAGKTTTIRMLLGMIRPDLGSSYVFGERVDADSHKLWASVGYMVETPYSYPELTVRENLEIIRRLRERRIHIYNL
;
A
#
# COMPACT_ATOMS: atom_id res chain seq x y z
N MET A 1 -5.75 -19.30 -1.89
CA MET A 1 -4.48 -19.23 -1.14
C MET A 1 -4.74 -19.91 0.21
N ASN A 2 -3.96 -20.93 0.59
CA ASN A 2 -4.33 -21.78 1.73
C ASN A 2 -3.67 -21.30 3.02
N GLY A 3 -4.44 -20.64 3.89
CA GLY A 3 -4.09 -20.46 5.30
C GLY A 3 -2.84 -19.62 5.59
N LEU A 4 -2.72 -18.41 5.03
CA LEU A 4 -1.66 -17.49 5.43
C LEU A 4 -1.96 -16.90 6.81
N SER A 5 -1.03 -17.08 7.76
CA SER A 5 -0.98 -16.35 9.02
C SER A 5 0.32 -15.57 9.06
N LEU A 6 0.22 -14.26 9.20
CA LEU A 6 1.35 -13.32 9.19
C LEU A 6 1.06 -12.21 10.19
N GLU A 7 2.07 -11.89 11.00
CA GLU A 7 2.08 -10.75 11.91
C GLU A 7 3.37 -9.96 11.64
N VAL A 8 3.26 -8.63 11.54
CA VAL A 8 4.38 -7.73 11.31
C VAL A 8 4.28 -6.60 12.34
N ASN A 9 5.30 -6.47 13.16
CA ASN A 9 5.35 -5.47 14.23
C ASN A 9 5.77 -4.11 13.70
N GLN A 10 5.49 -3.06 14.49
CA GLN A 10 5.96 -1.71 14.18
C GLN A 10 7.49 -1.68 14.12
N GLY A 11 8.03 -1.12 13.03
CA GLY A 11 9.47 -1.03 12.79
C GLY A 11 10.08 -2.24 12.07
N GLU A 12 9.30 -3.28 11.80
CA GLU A 12 9.74 -4.43 11.01
C GLU A 12 9.60 -4.19 9.51
N ILE A 13 10.50 -4.81 8.74
CA ILE A 13 10.44 -4.85 7.29
C ILE A 13 10.20 -6.30 6.89
N TYR A 14 9.11 -6.55 6.17
CA TYR A 14 8.73 -7.88 5.70
C TYR A 14 8.79 -7.97 4.17
N GLY A 15 9.38 -9.05 3.66
CA GLY A 15 9.50 -9.32 2.22
C GLY A 15 8.84 -10.64 1.84
N PHE A 16 8.00 -10.62 0.81
CA PHE A 16 7.44 -11.85 0.23
C PHE A 16 8.38 -12.41 -0.85
N LEU A 17 8.89 -13.62 -0.65
CA LEU A 17 9.72 -14.34 -1.61
C LEU A 17 8.99 -15.58 -2.15
N GLY A 18 9.11 -15.85 -3.45
CA GLY A 18 8.48 -17.02 -4.08
C GLY A 18 8.39 -16.87 -5.59
N LEU A 19 8.01 -17.95 -6.28
CA LEU A 19 7.83 -17.97 -7.73
C LEU A 19 6.67 -17.05 -8.19
N ASN A 20 6.64 -16.74 -9.49
CA ASN A 20 5.48 -16.08 -10.09
C ASN A 20 4.23 -16.96 -9.90
N GLY A 21 3.11 -16.35 -9.50
CA GLY A 21 1.90 -17.09 -9.15
C GLY A 21 1.82 -17.62 -7.71
N ALA A 22 2.88 -17.48 -6.89
CA ALA A 22 2.85 -17.91 -5.48
C ALA A 22 1.93 -17.08 -4.56
N GLY A 23 1.22 -16.08 -5.10
CA GLY A 23 0.26 -15.26 -4.36
C GLY A 23 0.83 -14.00 -3.71
N LYS A 24 2.11 -13.67 -3.89
CA LYS A 24 2.76 -12.48 -3.28
C LYS A 24 2.00 -11.17 -3.51
N THR A 25 1.77 -10.82 -4.77
CA THR A 25 1.03 -9.60 -5.15
C THR A 25 -0.41 -9.64 -4.66
N THR A 26 -1.04 -10.82 -4.72
CA THR A 26 -2.39 -11.02 -4.17
C THR A 26 -2.42 -10.75 -2.67
N THR A 27 -1.44 -11.23 -1.90
CA THR A 27 -1.31 -10.96 -0.47
C THR A 27 -1.15 -9.48 -0.17
N ILE A 28 -0.25 -8.79 -0.88
CA ILE A 28 -0.06 -7.35 -0.73
C ILE A 28 -1.37 -6.61 -1.02
N ARG A 29 -2.06 -6.96 -2.11
CA ARG A 29 -3.36 -6.35 -2.46
C ARG A 29 -4.46 -6.65 -1.43
N MET A 30 -4.45 -7.82 -0.80
CA MET A 30 -5.38 -8.15 0.31
C MET A 30 -5.10 -7.34 1.57
N LEU A 31 -3.82 -7.15 1.94
CA LEU A 31 -3.42 -6.28 3.06
C LEU A 31 -3.78 -4.81 2.81
N LEU A 32 -3.76 -4.39 1.54
CA LEU A 32 -4.16 -3.05 1.09
C LEU A 32 -5.67 -2.91 0.80
N GLY A 33 -6.48 -3.91 1.12
CA GLY A 33 -7.94 -3.87 0.91
C GLY A 33 -8.40 -3.84 -0.55
N MET A 34 -7.49 -4.01 -1.51
CA MET A 34 -7.79 -4.00 -2.95
C MET A 34 -8.41 -5.31 -3.45
N ILE A 35 -8.20 -6.40 -2.71
CA ILE A 35 -8.79 -7.71 -2.97
C ILE A 35 -9.39 -8.21 -1.66
N ARG A 36 -10.66 -8.63 -1.70
CA ARG A 36 -11.32 -9.24 -0.56
C ARG A 36 -10.87 -10.71 -0.43
N PRO A 37 -10.43 -11.16 0.76
CA PRO A 37 -10.14 -12.58 0.97
C PRO A 37 -11.44 -13.40 0.96
N ASP A 38 -11.39 -14.62 0.43
CA ASP A 38 -12.53 -15.55 0.46
C ASP A 38 -12.88 -15.97 1.90
N LEU A 39 -11.85 -16.10 2.75
CA LEU A 39 -11.96 -16.47 4.17
C LEU A 39 -10.90 -15.73 4.99
N GLY A 40 -11.20 -15.49 6.28
CA GLY A 40 -10.29 -14.82 7.22
C GLY A 40 -10.43 -13.30 7.25
N SER A 41 -9.44 -12.64 7.85
CA SER A 41 -9.41 -11.19 8.06
C SER A 41 -7.98 -10.68 8.14
N SER A 42 -7.73 -9.48 7.63
CA SER A 42 -6.50 -8.73 7.80
C SER A 42 -6.74 -7.50 8.67
N TYR A 43 -5.72 -7.09 9.41
CA TYR A 43 -5.72 -5.91 10.25
C TYR A 43 -4.46 -5.09 9.96
N VAL A 44 -4.61 -3.77 9.92
CA VAL A 44 -3.50 -2.82 9.77
C VAL A 44 -3.66 -1.78 10.85
N PHE A 45 -2.60 -1.54 11.64
CA PHE A 45 -2.66 -0.65 12.81
C PHE A 45 -3.80 -0.98 13.80
N GLY A 46 -4.17 -2.26 13.92
CA GLY A 46 -5.27 -2.72 14.78
C GLY A 46 -6.67 -2.51 14.21
N GLU A 47 -6.81 -1.84 13.06
CA GLU A 47 -8.08 -1.68 12.36
C GLU A 47 -8.27 -2.81 11.34
N ARG A 48 -9.48 -3.37 11.25
CA ARG A 48 -9.80 -4.38 10.24
C ARG A 48 -9.77 -3.74 8.87
N VAL A 49 -9.11 -4.40 7.92
CA VAL A 49 -9.09 -3.93 6.52
C VAL A 49 -10.45 -4.18 5.88
N ASP A 50 -11.13 -3.10 5.50
CA ASP A 50 -12.33 -3.13 4.67
C ASP A 50 -12.22 -2.12 3.51
N ALA A 51 -13.17 -2.18 2.58
CA ALA A 51 -13.18 -1.33 1.38
C ALA A 51 -13.46 0.16 1.69
N ASP A 52 -14.09 0.44 2.83
CA ASP A 52 -14.58 1.78 3.20
C ASP A 52 -13.69 2.48 4.25
N SER A 53 -12.55 1.87 4.61
CA SER A 53 -11.60 2.34 5.62
C SER A 53 -10.76 3.54 5.16
N HIS A 54 -11.40 4.62 4.73
CA HIS A 54 -10.74 5.85 4.28
C HIS A 54 -9.74 6.41 5.30
N LYS A 55 -10.05 6.27 6.61
CA LYS A 55 -9.17 6.73 7.70
C LYS A 55 -7.88 5.91 7.78
N LEU A 56 -7.98 4.58 7.67
CA LEU A 56 -6.82 3.68 7.63
C LEU A 56 -5.89 4.02 6.47
N TRP A 57 -6.46 4.29 5.29
CA TRP A 57 -5.67 4.61 4.11
C TRP A 57 -5.01 5.98 4.19
N ALA A 58 -5.44 6.87 5.09
CA ALA A 58 -4.77 8.14 5.35
C ALA A 58 -3.43 7.97 6.09
N SER A 59 -3.22 6.86 6.82
CA SER A 59 -1.96 6.56 7.53
C SER A 59 -1.05 5.58 6.77
N VAL A 60 -1.53 4.91 5.73
CA VAL A 60 -0.75 3.94 4.96
C VAL A 60 -0.16 4.57 3.70
N GLY A 61 1.12 4.33 3.43
CA GLY A 61 1.75 4.59 2.13
C GLY A 61 1.88 3.29 1.36
N TYR A 62 1.45 3.26 0.09
CA TYR A 62 1.55 2.07 -0.75
C TYR A 62 1.85 2.42 -2.21
N MET A 63 2.54 1.49 -2.89
CA MET A 63 2.82 1.50 -4.32
C MET A 63 2.68 0.06 -4.82
N VAL A 64 1.60 -0.23 -5.56
CA VAL A 64 1.27 -1.59 -6.03
C VAL A 64 1.70 -1.82 -7.48
N GLU A 65 1.87 -0.73 -8.23
CA GLU A 65 2.21 -0.71 -9.65
C GLU A 65 3.34 0.32 -9.86
N THR A 66 3.91 0.33 -11.06
CA THR A 66 4.80 1.42 -11.49
C THR A 66 4.05 2.75 -11.40
N PRO A 67 4.61 3.78 -10.73
CA PRO A 67 3.96 5.07 -10.67
C PRO A 67 3.86 5.65 -12.08
N TYR A 68 2.65 6.07 -12.47
CA TYR A 68 2.46 6.89 -13.67
C TYR A 68 3.06 8.27 -13.39
N SER A 69 4.32 8.47 -13.74
CA SER A 69 4.94 9.79 -13.78
C SER A 69 4.58 10.47 -15.10
N TYR A 70 4.26 11.77 -15.04
CA TYR A 70 4.18 12.61 -16.24
C TYR A 70 5.61 12.97 -16.65
N PRO A 71 6.14 12.41 -17.75
CA PRO A 71 7.55 12.60 -18.12
C PRO A 71 7.85 14.05 -18.53
N GLU A 72 6.81 14.79 -18.90
CA GLU A 72 6.88 16.21 -19.27
C GLU A 72 7.03 17.13 -18.05
N LEU A 73 6.87 16.58 -16.84
CA LEU A 73 6.94 17.31 -15.57
C LEU A 73 8.20 16.95 -14.80
N THR A 74 8.75 17.93 -14.09
CA THR A 74 9.84 17.72 -13.14
C THR A 74 9.41 16.77 -12.02
N VAL A 75 10.39 16.19 -11.32
CA VAL A 75 10.15 15.36 -10.12
C VAL A 75 9.31 16.11 -9.09
N ARG A 76 9.61 17.39 -8.86
CA ARG A 76 8.87 18.23 -7.90
C ARG A 76 7.41 18.41 -8.31
N GLU A 77 7.13 18.63 -9.58
CA GLU A 77 5.77 18.81 -10.09
C GLU A 77 4.97 17.51 -9.98
N ASN A 78 5.56 16.36 -10.31
CA ASN A 78 4.95 15.06 -10.09
C ASN A 78 4.62 14.83 -8.60
N LEU A 79 5.55 15.15 -7.69
CA LEU A 79 5.32 15.04 -6.25
C LEU A 79 4.23 15.98 -5.75
N GLU A 80 4.15 17.22 -6.26
CA GLU A 80 3.12 18.19 -5.89
C GLU A 80 1.73 17.75 -6.36
N ILE A 81 1.61 17.14 -7.55
CA ILE A 81 0.34 16.55 -8.03
C ILE A 81 -0.13 15.46 -7.06
N ILE A 82 0.75 14.52 -6.70
CA ILE A 82 0.40 13.46 -5.74
C ILE A 82 0.06 14.04 -4.36
N ARG A 83 0.78 15.08 -3.92
CA ARG A 83 0.50 15.80 -2.67
C ARG A 83 -0.94 16.33 -2.64
N ARG A 84 -1.36 16.99 -3.72
CA ARG A 84 -2.71 17.57 -3.85
C ARG A 84 -3.78 16.49 -3.95
N LEU A 85 -3.58 15.46 -4.76
CA LEU A 85 -4.53 14.36 -4.93
C LEU A 85 -4.77 13.56 -3.65
N ARG A 86 -3.75 13.43 -2.80
CA ARG A 86 -3.85 12.69 -1.53
C ARG A 86 -4.13 13.57 -0.32
N GLU A 87 -4.29 14.89 -0.50
CA GLU A 87 -4.45 15.88 0.59
C GLU A 87 -3.37 15.79 1.69
N ARG A 88 -2.17 15.29 1.38
CA ARG A 88 -1.11 15.07 2.39
C ARG A 88 -0.13 16.24 2.43
N ARG A 89 0.49 16.48 3.59
CA ARG A 89 1.71 17.29 3.68
C ARG A 89 2.91 16.42 3.29
N ILE A 90 3.28 16.42 2.01
CA ILE A 90 4.58 15.89 1.57
C ILE A 90 5.64 16.96 1.86
N HIS A 91 6.60 16.67 2.74
CA HIS A 91 7.80 17.49 2.88
C HIS A 91 8.74 17.19 1.72
N ILE A 92 8.69 18.02 0.68
CA ILE A 92 9.60 17.94 -0.45
C ILE A 92 10.89 18.66 -0.04
N TYR A 93 11.85 17.90 0.51
CA TYR A 93 13.21 18.39 0.68
C TYR A 93 13.82 18.65 -0.70
N ASN A 94 14.59 19.72 -0.84
CA ASN A 94 15.35 19.97 -2.07
C ASN A 94 16.29 18.79 -2.30
N LEU A 95 16.04 18.03 -3.37
CA LEU A 95 17.00 17.10 -3.96
C LEU A 95 18.13 17.90 -4.64
#